data_AF-A0A3S2BUC5-F1
#
_entry.id   AF-A0A3S2BUC5-F1
#
_cell.length_a   1.000
_cell.length_b   1.000
_cell.length_c   1.000
_cell.angle_alpha   90.00
_cell.angle_beta   90.00
_cell.angle_gamma   90.00
#
_symmetry.space_group_name_H-M   'P 1'
#
loop_
_entity.id
_entity.type
_entity.pdbx_description
1 polymer ?
#
loop_
_entity_poly.entity_id
_entity_poly.type
_entity_poly.pdbx_seq_one_letter_code
_entity_poly.pdbx_strand_id
1 'polypeptide(L)'
;VCTVTCKWTYLAHESRWDETYFRKIGLGALADEAFARIGTEIVPAGAALGGGLTAQAAADLGLNPGTAVAAGLIDAHAGGVGTVGARGDFGSVLSRMAYVFGTSACTMSSTAEPAFVDGVWGPYFSAMVPGLWLNEGGQSAAGAAIDHLVRVHPAAGEATAKAQAEGLSLSAWLSLQAQSRNG
;
A
#
# COMPACT_ATOMS: atom_id res chain seq x y z
N VAL A 1 -8.52 3.70 -9.82
CA VAL A 1 -8.84 4.62 -8.69
C VAL A 1 -7.66 4.74 -7.72
N CYS A 2 -7.30 3.67 -6.99
CA CYS A 2 -6.22 3.66 -5.97
C CYS A 2 -5.00 4.53 -6.31
N THR A 3 -4.23 4.19 -7.36
CA THR A 3 -2.99 4.89 -7.70
C THR A 3 -3.19 6.37 -8.01
N VAL A 4 -4.17 6.69 -8.85
CA VAL A 4 -4.35 8.06 -9.35
C VAL A 4 -4.93 8.99 -8.29
N THR A 5 -5.76 8.48 -7.39
CA THR A 5 -6.29 9.26 -6.26
C THR A 5 -5.22 9.53 -5.23
N CYS A 6 -4.46 8.50 -4.82
CA CYS A 6 -3.48 8.66 -3.75
C CYS A 6 -2.24 9.45 -4.18
N LYS A 7 -1.81 9.31 -5.44
CA LYS A 7 -0.49 9.79 -5.88
C LYS A 7 -0.52 10.80 -7.04
N TRP A 8 -1.67 11.00 -7.68
CA TRP A 8 -1.80 11.90 -8.85
C TRP A 8 -2.86 12.98 -8.71
N THR A 9 -3.50 13.11 -7.54
CA THR A 9 -4.55 14.13 -7.26
C THR A 9 -5.87 13.93 -8.02
N TYR A 10 -6.14 12.73 -8.53
CA TYR A 10 -7.44 12.42 -9.12
C TYR A 10 -8.56 12.50 -8.07
N LEU A 11 -9.58 13.31 -8.31
CA LEU A 11 -10.74 13.47 -7.42
C LEU A 11 -11.72 12.32 -7.66
N ALA A 12 -11.49 11.17 -7.05
CA ALA A 12 -12.33 9.98 -7.25
C ALA A 12 -13.80 10.17 -6.85
N HIS A 13 -14.07 10.99 -5.83
CA HIS A 13 -15.44 11.31 -5.41
C HIS A 13 -16.19 12.19 -6.44
N GLU A 14 -15.47 12.86 -7.34
CA GLU A 14 -16.04 13.63 -8.45
C GLU A 14 -15.80 12.96 -9.81
N SER A 15 -15.12 11.82 -9.83
CA SER A 15 -14.72 11.09 -11.05
C SER A 15 -14.05 11.97 -12.11
N ARG A 16 -13.11 12.84 -11.70
CA ARG A 16 -12.40 13.73 -12.63
C ARG A 16 -10.98 14.08 -12.20
N TRP A 17 -10.20 14.56 -13.17
CA TRP A 17 -9.01 15.36 -12.94
C TRP A 17 -9.39 16.83 -12.67
N ASP A 18 -8.62 17.53 -11.84
CA ASP A 18 -8.78 18.96 -11.63
C ASP A 18 -7.85 19.77 -12.56
N GLU A 19 -8.38 20.17 -13.71
CA GLU A 19 -7.67 21.01 -14.67
C GLU A 19 -7.12 22.30 -14.04
N THR A 20 -7.86 22.91 -13.11
CA THR A 20 -7.41 24.17 -12.48
C THR A 20 -6.15 23.94 -11.65
N TYR A 21 -6.06 22.80 -10.96
CA TYR A 21 -4.86 22.38 -10.25
C TYR A 21 -3.68 22.18 -11.21
N PHE A 22 -3.86 21.38 -12.27
CA PHE A 22 -2.77 21.06 -13.21
C PHE A 22 -2.25 22.30 -13.95
N ARG A 23 -3.14 23.21 -14.37
CA ARG A 23 -2.73 24.50 -14.94
C ARG A 23 -1.94 25.34 -13.95
N LYS A 24 -2.38 25.41 -12.69
CA LYS A 24 -1.73 26.18 -11.62
C LYS A 24 -0.31 25.69 -11.31
N ILE A 25 -0.05 24.38 -11.38
CA ILE A 25 1.27 23.80 -11.10
C ILE A 25 2.19 23.73 -12.33
N GLY A 26 1.81 24.33 -13.46
CA GLY A 26 2.62 24.36 -14.67
C GLY A 26 2.53 23.09 -15.53
N LEU A 27 1.55 22.22 -15.27
CA LEU A 27 1.30 20.99 -16.03
C LEU A 27 0.05 21.10 -16.92
N GLY A 28 -0.27 22.31 -17.40
CA GLY A 28 -1.45 22.60 -18.21
C GLY A 28 -1.56 21.78 -19.49
N ALA A 29 -0.44 21.35 -20.08
CA ALA A 29 -0.43 20.47 -21.25
C ALA A 29 -1.19 19.16 -21.03
N LEU A 30 -1.21 18.62 -19.80
CA LEU A 30 -2.01 17.44 -19.47
C LEU A 30 -3.51 17.71 -19.64
N ALA A 31 -3.97 18.91 -19.26
CA ALA A 31 -5.36 19.30 -19.46
C ALA A 31 -5.68 19.60 -20.94
N ASP A 32 -4.76 20.26 -21.65
CA ASP A 32 -4.91 20.56 -23.09
C ASP A 32 -5.06 19.27 -23.93
N GLU A 33 -4.42 18.18 -23.48
CA GLU A 33 -4.51 16.85 -24.08
C GLU A 33 -5.60 15.96 -23.45
N ALA A 34 -6.56 16.55 -22.74
CA ALA A 34 -7.66 15.84 -22.07
C ALA A 34 -7.18 14.68 -21.18
N PHE A 35 -6.03 14.83 -20.54
CA PHE A 35 -5.37 13.87 -19.65
C PHE A 35 -5.04 12.51 -20.28
N ALA A 36 -4.99 12.43 -21.62
CA ALA A 36 -4.74 11.20 -22.37
C ALA A 36 -3.48 10.44 -21.91
N ARG A 37 -2.45 11.16 -21.44
CA ARG A 37 -1.18 10.57 -20.95
C ARG A 37 -1.26 9.92 -19.58
N ILE A 38 -2.19 10.34 -18.73
CA ILE A 38 -2.25 9.92 -17.32
C ILE A 38 -3.52 9.13 -16.98
N GLY A 39 -4.41 8.95 -17.96
CA GLY A 39 -5.56 8.06 -17.88
C GLY A 39 -6.89 8.81 -18.05
N THR A 40 -7.71 8.30 -18.95
CA THR A 40 -9.05 8.81 -19.27
C THR A 40 -10.17 7.89 -18.79
N GLU A 41 -9.86 6.61 -18.56
CA GLU A 41 -10.78 5.62 -18.01
C GLU A 41 -10.23 5.13 -16.66
N ILE A 42 -10.87 5.56 -15.56
CA ILE A 42 -10.43 5.25 -14.20
C ILE A 42 -11.41 4.28 -13.57
N VAL A 43 -10.99 3.03 -13.39
CA VAL A 43 -11.81 1.95 -12.80
C VAL A 43 -11.47 1.69 -11.34
N PRO A 44 -12.41 1.18 -10.52
CA PRO A 44 -12.13 0.79 -9.14
C PRO A 44 -11.16 -0.41 -9.10
N ALA A 45 -10.47 -0.57 -7.96
CA ALA A 45 -9.65 -1.75 -7.73
C ALA A 45 -10.51 -3.03 -7.82
N GLY A 46 -9.94 -4.11 -8.36
CA GLY A 46 -10.68 -5.36 -8.54
C GLY A 46 -11.53 -5.44 -9.80
N ALA A 47 -11.78 -4.32 -10.50
CA ALA A 47 -12.52 -4.34 -11.77
C ALA A 47 -11.76 -5.18 -12.82
N ALA A 48 -12.47 -6.05 -13.55
CA ALA A 48 -11.88 -6.83 -14.62
C ALA A 48 -11.40 -5.91 -15.76
N LEU A 49 -10.17 -6.11 -16.21
CA LEU A 49 -9.56 -5.36 -17.30
C LEU A 49 -9.59 -6.16 -18.60
N GLY A 50 -10.21 -5.57 -19.62
CA GLY A 50 -10.30 -6.17 -20.95
C GLY A 50 -10.84 -7.60 -20.93
N GLY A 51 -10.28 -8.47 -21.77
CA GLY A 51 -10.59 -9.89 -21.81
C GLY A 51 -9.74 -10.76 -20.89
N GLY A 52 -9.00 -10.18 -19.94
CA GLY A 52 -7.99 -10.90 -19.13
C GLY A 52 -6.61 -10.96 -19.79
N LEU A 53 -5.78 -11.93 -19.39
CA LEU A 53 -4.43 -12.10 -19.92
C LEU A 53 -4.45 -12.27 -21.43
N THR A 54 -3.61 -11.48 -22.12
CA THR A 54 -3.37 -11.67 -23.55
C THR A 54 -2.70 -13.01 -23.79
N ALA A 55 -2.78 -13.53 -25.03
CA ALA A 55 -2.11 -14.77 -25.40
C ALA A 55 -0.59 -14.74 -25.10
N GLN A 56 0.05 -13.58 -25.34
CA GLN A 56 1.47 -13.37 -25.05
C GLN A 56 1.74 -13.42 -23.54
N ALA A 57 1.03 -12.61 -22.73
CA ALA A 57 1.25 -12.55 -21.29
C ALA A 57 0.96 -13.90 -20.61
N ALA A 58 -0.05 -14.62 -21.09
CA ALA A 58 -0.35 -15.97 -20.63
C ALA A 58 0.80 -16.95 -20.91
N ALA A 59 1.39 -16.91 -22.10
CA ALA A 59 2.55 -17.75 -22.44
C ALA A 59 3.77 -17.42 -21.56
N ASP A 60 4.06 -16.14 -21.35
CA ASP A 60 5.21 -15.69 -20.53
C ASP A 60 5.09 -16.11 -19.06
N LEU A 61 3.87 -16.17 -18.53
CA LEU A 61 3.58 -16.54 -17.14
C LEU A 61 3.26 -18.04 -16.95
N GLY A 62 3.14 -18.81 -18.04
CA GLY A 62 2.70 -20.20 -17.98
C GLY A 62 1.24 -20.37 -17.55
N LEU A 63 0.37 -19.44 -17.92
CA LEU A 63 -1.06 -19.40 -17.59
C LEU A 63 -1.93 -19.51 -18.85
N ASN A 64 -3.26 -19.56 -18.67
CA ASN A 64 -4.21 -19.61 -19.79
C ASN A 64 -4.54 -18.20 -20.32
N PRO A 65 -4.60 -18.00 -21.66
CA PRO A 65 -5.19 -16.79 -22.23
C PRO A 65 -6.60 -16.57 -21.71
N GLY A 66 -6.96 -15.31 -21.46
CA GLY A 66 -8.26 -14.94 -20.91
C GLY A 66 -8.40 -15.13 -19.39
N THR A 67 -7.35 -15.55 -18.68
CA THR A 67 -7.33 -15.51 -17.21
C THR A 67 -7.65 -14.10 -16.73
N ALA A 68 -8.61 -13.95 -15.82
CA ALA A 68 -9.08 -12.63 -15.38
C ALA A 68 -7.93 -11.80 -14.77
N VAL A 69 -7.85 -10.53 -15.18
CA VAL A 69 -6.89 -9.55 -14.66
C VAL A 69 -7.68 -8.41 -14.03
N ALA A 70 -7.40 -8.14 -12.76
CA ALA A 70 -8.05 -7.05 -12.05
C ALA A 70 -7.23 -5.75 -12.13
N ALA A 71 -7.92 -4.61 -12.09
CA ALA A 71 -7.32 -3.31 -11.84
C ALA A 71 -6.55 -3.33 -10.52
N GLY A 72 -5.27 -2.93 -10.59
CA GLY A 72 -4.32 -3.07 -9.51
C GLY A 72 -4.54 -2.12 -8.33
N LEU A 73 -3.76 -2.38 -7.28
CA LEU A 73 -3.64 -1.60 -6.05
C LEU A 73 -2.17 -1.24 -5.84
N ILE A 74 -1.91 -0.16 -5.09
CA ILE A 74 -0.61 0.08 -4.48
C ILE A 74 -0.35 -1.03 -3.44
N ASP A 75 0.91 -1.42 -3.27
CA ASP A 75 1.35 -2.52 -2.39
C ASP A 75 0.75 -2.47 -0.97
N ALA A 76 0.86 -1.32 -0.28
CA ALA A 76 0.31 -1.13 1.05
C ALA A 76 -1.22 -1.26 1.02
N HIS A 77 -1.88 -0.76 -0.02
CA HIS A 77 -3.34 -0.83 -0.14
C HIS A 77 -3.81 -2.28 -0.39
N ALA A 78 -3.04 -3.07 -1.15
CA ALA A 78 -3.27 -4.50 -1.32
C ALA A 78 -3.10 -5.24 0.03
N GLY A 79 -2.05 -4.92 0.80
CA GLY A 79 -1.88 -5.42 2.17
C GLY A 79 -3.03 -4.99 3.09
N GLY A 80 -3.53 -3.77 2.93
CA GLY A 80 -4.70 -3.25 3.63
C GLY A 80 -5.94 -4.08 3.37
N VAL A 81 -6.29 -4.30 2.10
CA VAL A 81 -7.42 -5.17 1.70
C VAL A 81 -7.25 -6.58 2.26
N GLY A 82 -6.03 -7.15 2.16
CA GLY A 82 -5.72 -8.48 2.67
C GLY A 82 -5.82 -8.63 4.20
N THR A 83 -5.87 -7.52 4.95
CA THR A 83 -5.90 -7.52 6.42
C THR A 83 -7.23 -7.04 7.00
N VAL A 84 -7.73 -5.86 6.61
CA VAL A 84 -8.98 -5.30 7.18
C VAL A 84 -10.20 -6.19 6.88
N GLY A 85 -10.15 -6.92 5.76
CA GLY A 85 -11.17 -7.89 5.35
C GLY A 85 -11.10 -9.26 6.04
N ALA A 86 -10.18 -9.46 6.99
CA ALA A 86 -10.03 -10.73 7.69
C ALA A 86 -11.34 -11.16 8.38
N ARG A 87 -11.68 -12.44 8.32
CA ARG A 87 -12.83 -12.99 9.05
C ARG A 87 -12.46 -13.13 10.53
N GLY A 88 -13.36 -12.73 11.42
CA GLY A 88 -13.16 -12.84 12.86
C GLY A 88 -14.24 -12.12 13.64
N ASP A 89 -14.34 -12.44 14.94
CA ASP A 89 -15.44 -12.01 15.81
C ASP A 89 -15.37 -10.55 16.24
N PHE A 90 -14.22 -9.89 16.03
CA PHE A 90 -13.98 -8.52 16.46
C PHE A 90 -13.80 -7.57 15.29
N GLY A 91 -14.63 -6.52 15.28
CA GLY A 91 -14.53 -5.39 14.36
C GLY A 91 -15.03 -5.64 12.94
N SER A 92 -15.01 -4.58 12.15
CA SER A 92 -15.37 -4.56 10.73
C SER A 92 -14.34 -3.73 9.96
N VAL A 93 -14.51 -3.62 8.65
CA VAL A 93 -13.66 -2.74 7.82
C VAL A 93 -13.60 -1.29 8.32
N LEU A 94 -14.62 -0.82 9.03
CA LEU A 94 -14.70 0.54 9.59
C LEU A 94 -14.09 0.69 10.99
N SER A 95 -13.81 -0.42 11.68
CA SER A 95 -13.24 -0.41 13.04
C SER A 95 -11.89 -1.13 13.13
N ARG A 96 -11.35 -1.58 12.00
CA ARG A 96 -10.02 -2.15 11.87
C ARG A 96 -9.08 -1.16 11.19
N MET A 97 -7.86 -1.12 11.68
CA MET A 97 -6.75 -0.44 11.03
C MET A 97 -5.81 -1.49 10.45
N ALA A 98 -5.49 -1.38 9.17
CA ALA A 98 -4.38 -2.12 8.60
C ALA A 98 -3.07 -1.47 9.02
N TYR A 99 -2.13 -2.28 9.50
CA TYR A 99 -0.77 -1.85 9.78
C TYR A 99 0.20 -2.67 8.93
N VAL A 100 0.55 -2.12 7.76
CA VAL A 100 1.45 -2.77 6.81
C VAL A 100 2.88 -2.44 7.23
N PHE A 101 3.51 -3.39 7.91
CA PHE A 101 4.79 -3.20 8.60
C PHE A 101 5.96 -3.82 7.84
N GLY A 102 7.07 -3.09 7.78
CA GLY A 102 8.34 -3.52 7.20
C GLY A 102 9.45 -2.55 7.58
N THR A 103 10.36 -2.24 6.65
CA THR A 103 11.40 -1.21 6.83
C THR A 103 10.81 0.13 7.25
N SER A 104 9.75 0.57 6.56
CA SER A 104 8.81 1.60 6.96
C SER A 104 7.48 0.95 7.39
N ALA A 105 6.52 1.75 7.82
CA ALA A 105 5.17 1.24 8.07
C ALA A 105 4.10 2.19 7.54
N CYS A 106 2.99 1.62 7.08
CA CYS A 106 1.81 2.34 6.64
C CYS A 106 0.60 1.93 7.49
N THR A 107 -0.13 2.91 8.01
CA THR A 107 -1.39 2.70 8.72
C THR A 107 -2.55 3.15 7.85
N MET A 108 -3.56 2.30 7.71
CA MET A 108 -4.71 2.57 6.84
C MET A 108 -6.01 2.26 7.56
N SER A 109 -6.89 3.26 7.60
CA SER A 109 -8.21 3.15 8.22
C SER A 109 -9.28 3.66 7.25
N SER A 110 -10.42 2.96 7.22
CA SER A 110 -11.54 3.31 6.34
C SER A 110 -12.66 4.00 7.12
N THR A 111 -13.26 5.04 6.54
CA THR A 111 -14.42 5.76 7.08
C THR A 111 -15.56 5.81 6.06
N ALA A 112 -16.81 5.88 6.54
CA ALA A 112 -17.97 6.05 5.67
C ALA A 112 -18.06 7.47 5.09
N GLU A 113 -17.67 8.47 5.88
CA GLU A 113 -17.64 9.88 5.53
C GLU A 113 -16.19 10.40 5.47
N PRO A 114 -15.90 11.46 4.71
CA PRO A 114 -14.55 12.03 4.64
C PRO A 114 -14.13 12.57 6.02
N ALA A 115 -12.93 12.19 6.46
CA ALA A 115 -12.32 12.68 7.69
C ALA A 115 -10.95 13.29 7.36
N PHE A 116 -10.78 14.57 7.67
CA PHE A 116 -9.51 15.29 7.48
C PHE A 116 -8.75 15.32 8.80
N VAL A 117 -7.51 14.84 8.80
CA VAL A 117 -6.68 14.73 10.00
C VAL A 117 -5.30 15.30 9.71
N ASP A 118 -4.85 16.22 10.55
CA ASP A 118 -3.54 16.87 10.40
C ASP A 118 -2.41 15.84 10.41
N GLY A 119 -1.56 15.90 9.38
CA GLY A 119 -0.42 15.00 9.22
C GLY A 119 -0.75 13.59 8.69
N VAL A 120 -2.01 13.33 8.32
CA VAL A 120 -2.45 12.08 7.70
C VAL A 120 -2.88 12.34 6.26
N TRP A 121 -2.47 11.48 5.33
CA TRP A 121 -2.89 11.61 3.94
C TRP A 121 -4.33 11.14 3.73
N GLY A 122 -5.02 11.78 2.78
CA GLY A 122 -6.43 11.56 2.50
C GLY A 122 -7.30 12.75 2.91
N PRO A 123 -8.64 12.55 3.03
CA PRO A 123 -9.35 11.30 2.81
C PRO A 123 -9.47 10.94 1.33
N TYR A 124 -9.10 9.72 0.96
CA TYR A 124 -9.11 9.23 -0.43
C TYR A 124 -10.33 8.34 -0.69
N PHE A 125 -11.29 8.82 -1.48
CA PHE A 125 -12.51 8.07 -1.78
C PHE A 125 -12.22 6.83 -2.65
N SER A 126 -12.74 5.68 -2.24
CA SER A 126 -12.64 4.38 -2.93
C SER A 126 -11.21 3.94 -3.27
N ALA A 127 -10.20 4.48 -2.57
CA ALA A 127 -8.80 4.24 -2.89
C ALA A 127 -8.27 2.88 -2.41
N MET A 128 -8.96 2.23 -1.48
CA MET A 128 -8.64 0.87 -1.01
C MET A 128 -9.86 -0.04 -1.04
N VAL A 129 -10.95 0.35 -0.36
CA VAL A 129 -12.22 -0.38 -0.35
C VAL A 129 -13.27 0.43 -1.12
N PRO A 130 -13.94 -0.15 -2.13
CA PRO A 130 -14.96 0.57 -2.89
C PRO A 130 -16.05 1.16 -2.00
N GLY A 131 -16.40 2.43 -2.23
CA GLY A 131 -17.43 3.16 -1.49
C GLY A 131 -17.00 3.75 -0.14
N LEU A 132 -15.78 3.49 0.33
CA LEU A 132 -15.26 4.02 1.59
C LEU A 132 -14.16 5.06 1.37
N TRP A 133 -13.97 5.95 2.33
CA TRP A 133 -12.86 6.89 2.36
C TRP A 133 -11.67 6.27 3.09
N LEU A 134 -10.47 6.45 2.56
CA LEU A 134 -9.23 5.98 3.15
C LEU A 134 -8.46 7.14 3.79
N ASN A 135 -8.02 6.95 5.02
CA ASN A 135 -6.96 7.75 5.64
C ASN A 135 -5.68 6.91 5.72
N GLU A 136 -4.58 7.47 5.22
CA GLU A 136 -3.27 6.81 5.10
C GLU A 136 -2.24 7.56 5.97
N GLY A 137 -1.84 6.95 7.08
CA GLY A 137 -0.72 7.37 7.89
C GLY A 137 0.55 6.62 7.52
N GLY A 138 1.70 7.16 7.95
CA GLY A 138 2.99 6.56 7.64
C GLY A 138 4.04 6.81 8.71
N GLN A 139 4.90 5.82 8.91
CA GLN A 139 6.15 5.93 9.65
C GLN A 139 7.30 5.61 8.70
N SER A 140 8.08 6.63 8.34
CA SER A 140 9.17 6.50 7.36
C SER A 140 10.27 5.54 7.81
N ALA A 141 10.48 5.42 9.12
CA ALA A 141 11.39 4.45 9.72
C ALA A 141 10.68 3.69 10.84
N ALA A 142 10.37 2.42 10.58
CA ALA A 142 9.70 1.54 11.52
C ALA A 142 10.64 0.36 11.85
N GLY A 143 10.63 -0.72 11.05
CA GLY A 143 11.62 -1.78 11.16
C GLY A 143 13.05 -1.27 10.96
N ALA A 144 13.26 -0.26 10.11
CA ALA A 144 14.57 0.37 9.92
C ALA A 144 15.12 1.02 11.19
N ALA A 145 14.25 1.65 11.99
CA ALA A 145 14.66 2.28 13.24
C ALA A 145 15.09 1.22 14.27
N ILE A 146 14.37 0.09 14.32
CA ILE A 146 14.72 -1.06 15.17
C ILE A 146 16.05 -1.66 14.72
N ASP A 147 16.22 -1.93 13.42
CA ASP A 147 17.47 -2.49 12.87
C ASP A 147 18.67 -1.57 13.13
N HIS A 148 18.48 -0.26 12.96
CA HIS A 148 19.52 0.72 13.27
C HIS A 148 19.92 0.68 14.74
N LEU A 149 18.95 0.69 15.66
CA LEU A 149 19.21 0.63 17.10
C LEU A 149 19.99 -0.64 17.49
N VAL A 150 19.63 -1.78 16.91
CA VAL A 150 20.34 -3.04 17.13
C VAL A 150 21.78 -2.96 16.62
N ARG A 151 22.01 -2.39 15.43
CA ARG A 151 23.35 -2.30 14.82
C ARG A 151 24.31 -1.38 15.56
N VAL A 152 23.82 -0.31 16.20
CA VAL A 152 24.66 0.62 16.95
C VAL A 152 24.99 0.13 18.37
N HIS A 153 24.41 -0.98 18.80
CA HIS A 153 24.69 -1.57 20.10
C HIS A 153 26.12 -2.16 20.15
N PRO A 154 26.91 -1.97 21.22
CA PRO A 154 28.29 -2.47 21.30
C PRO A 154 28.44 -3.98 21.07
N ALA A 155 27.42 -4.76 21.46
CA ALA A 155 27.40 -6.22 21.26
C ALA A 155 26.97 -6.66 19.85
N ALA A 156 26.67 -5.74 18.93
CA ALA A 156 26.14 -6.07 17.60
C ALA A 156 27.11 -6.95 16.79
N GLY A 157 28.42 -6.72 16.89
CA GLY A 157 29.43 -7.53 16.22
C GLY A 157 29.43 -8.98 16.68
N GLU A 158 29.41 -9.20 18.00
CA GLU A 158 29.34 -10.55 18.59
C GLU A 158 28.03 -11.26 18.21
N ALA A 159 26.90 -10.57 18.33
CA ALA A 159 25.60 -11.12 17.98
C ALA A 159 25.49 -11.46 16.49
N THR A 160 26.07 -10.63 15.61
CA THR A 160 26.11 -10.89 14.16
C THR A 160 26.92 -12.14 13.84
N ALA A 161 28.07 -12.32 14.47
CA ALA A 161 28.90 -13.52 14.26
C ALA A 161 28.16 -14.80 14.69
N LYS A 162 27.44 -14.76 15.81
CA LYS A 162 26.59 -15.89 16.27
C LYS A 162 25.44 -16.16 15.31
N ALA A 163 24.73 -15.13 14.87
CA ALA A 163 23.65 -15.25 13.90
C ALA A 163 24.13 -15.88 12.57
N GLN A 164 25.26 -15.42 12.05
CA GLN A 164 25.87 -15.96 10.82
C GLN A 164 26.30 -17.42 10.97
N ALA A 165 26.84 -17.82 12.12
CA ALA A 165 27.19 -19.22 12.39
C ALA A 165 25.98 -20.16 12.35
N GLU A 166 24.77 -19.62 12.59
CA GLU A 166 23.50 -20.34 12.52
C GLU A 166 22.75 -20.11 11.18
N GLY A 167 23.34 -19.37 10.23
CA GLY A 167 22.72 -19.08 8.93
C GLY A 167 21.52 -18.12 9.01
N LEU A 168 21.42 -17.32 10.07
CA LEU A 168 20.30 -16.42 10.35
C LEU A 168 20.69 -14.95 10.15
N SER A 169 19.69 -14.11 9.88
CA SER A 169 19.85 -12.66 10.02
C SER A 169 19.98 -12.27 11.49
N LEU A 170 20.64 -11.14 11.77
CA LEU A 170 20.80 -10.64 13.14
C LEU A 170 19.44 -10.47 13.85
N SER A 171 18.44 -9.92 13.16
CA SER A 171 17.09 -9.72 13.71
C SER A 171 16.40 -11.05 14.02
N ALA A 172 16.45 -12.02 13.11
CA ALA A 172 15.85 -13.34 13.31
C ALA A 172 16.50 -14.07 14.49
N TRP A 173 17.83 -14.05 14.57
CA TRP A 173 18.57 -14.67 15.67
C TRP A 173 18.23 -14.02 17.01
N LEU A 174 18.23 -12.69 17.11
CA LEU A 174 17.86 -11.98 18.34
C LEU A 174 16.42 -12.26 18.78
N SER A 175 15.47 -12.37 17.84
CA SER A 175 14.10 -12.76 18.16
C SER A 175 14.02 -14.15 18.77
N LEU A 176 14.76 -15.13 18.25
CA LEU A 176 14.83 -16.49 18.82
C LEU A 176 15.45 -16.48 20.22
N GLN A 177 16.53 -15.72 20.42
CA GLN A 177 17.17 -15.59 21.75
C GLN A 177 16.26 -14.90 22.78
N ALA A 178 15.44 -13.95 22.35
CA ALA A 178 14.45 -13.32 23.24
C ALA A 178 13.34 -14.29 23.63
N GLN A 179 12.82 -15.07 22.67
CA GLN A 179 11.78 -16.08 22.91
C GLN A 179 12.26 -17.19 23.85
N SER A 180 13.50 -17.67 23.71
CA SER A 180 14.03 -18.74 24.57
C SER A 180 14.26 -18.32 26.03
N ARG A 181 14.32 -17.01 26.30
CA ARG A 181 14.54 -16.44 27.65
C ARG A 181 13.24 -16.00 28.33
N ASN A 182 12.20 -15.69 27.57
CA ASN A 182 10.88 -15.30 28.06
C ASN A 182 9.91 -16.50 28.13
N GLY A 183 10.36 -17.63 28.69
CA GLY A 183 9.50 -18.80 28.91
C GLY A 183 8.17 -18.46 29.58
#